data_AF-A0A0M4E2X1-F1
#
_entry.id   AF-A0A0M4E2X1-F1
#
_cell.length_a   1.000
_cell.length_b   1.000
_cell.length_c   1.000
_cell.angle_alpha   90.00
_cell.angle_beta   90.00
_cell.angle_gamma   90.00
#
_symmetry.space_group_name_H-M   'P 1'
#
loop_
_entity.id
_entity.type
_entity.pdbx_description
1 polymer ?
#
loop_
_entity_poly.entity_id
_entity_poly.type
_entity_poly.pdbx_seq_one_letter_code
_entity_poly.pdbx_strand_id
1 'polypeptide(L)'
;MAAPWGRWLPARAEGMVESMFAKLRRRLSHVPDGPLPPRPPAASPEPATAPRPAVPIDDAAISRIVRIRTALEDAGAAMPAASAPASSAVTADDEWMEEMTAYLGGVPARYAFTEEGCSEIINQIEMLVVLKEMDAAGVRIRCTRGERLTSAAQLRAAFEQLRNQEKVTASDSPLAS
;
A
#
# COMPACT_ATOMS: atom_id res chain seq x y z
N MET A 1 22.41 -9.61 -28.14
CA MET A 1 21.43 -9.98 -29.18
C MET A 1 20.11 -9.35 -28.82
N ALA A 2 19.56 -8.53 -29.71
CA ALA A 2 18.41 -7.68 -29.47
C ALA A 2 17.39 -7.83 -30.62
N ALA A 3 16.15 -7.44 -30.30
CA ALA A 3 14.94 -7.25 -31.13
C ALA A 3 14.09 -8.53 -31.41
N PRO A 4 12.77 -8.43 -31.72
CA PRO A 4 11.96 -7.22 -31.93
C PRO A 4 10.55 -7.24 -31.27
N TRP A 5 10.16 -6.17 -30.60
CA TRP A 5 8.72 -5.87 -30.39
C TRP A 5 8.42 -4.52 -31.00
N GLY A 6 8.21 -4.55 -32.31
CA GLY A 6 7.77 -3.42 -33.09
C GLY A 6 6.25 -3.25 -33.02
N ARG A 7 5.86 -2.00 -32.77
CA ARG A 7 4.74 -1.28 -33.39
C ARG A 7 3.33 -1.84 -33.18
N TRP A 8 2.64 -1.18 -32.25
CA TRP A 8 1.35 -0.55 -32.55
C TRP A 8 1.42 0.92 -32.11
N LEU A 9 1.48 1.82 -33.09
CA LEU A 9 1.06 3.21 -32.95
C LEU A 9 -0.27 3.33 -33.70
N PRO A 10 -1.14 4.24 -33.26
CA PRO A 10 -1.34 5.39 -34.12
C PRO A 10 -0.97 6.69 -33.41
N ALA A 11 -0.32 7.53 -34.21
CA ALA A 11 -0.09 8.92 -33.90
C ALA A 11 -1.42 9.67 -33.71
N ARG A 12 -1.29 10.81 -33.01
CA ARG A 12 -2.12 12.03 -33.13
C ARG A 12 -3.27 12.15 -32.11
N ALA A 13 -2.92 12.78 -30.99
CA ALA A 13 -3.80 13.69 -30.25
C ALA A 13 -2.95 14.79 -29.58
N GLU A 14 -2.23 15.56 -30.40
CA GLU A 14 -1.86 16.92 -30.00
C GLU A 14 -3.15 17.71 -29.75
N GLY A 15 -3.28 18.30 -28.55
CA GLY A 15 -4.24 19.39 -28.32
C GLY A 15 -5.53 19.07 -27.56
N MET A 16 -5.56 18.14 -26.59
CA MET A 16 -6.80 17.91 -25.81
C MET A 16 -6.65 17.67 -24.30
N VAL A 17 -5.54 18.11 -23.68
CA VAL A 17 -5.43 18.15 -22.20
C VAL A 17 -5.40 19.59 -21.65
N GLU A 18 -5.15 20.60 -22.49
CA GLU A 18 -5.21 22.01 -22.09
C GLU A 18 -6.64 22.57 -21.92
N SER A 19 -7.67 21.89 -22.42
CA SER A 19 -9.03 22.45 -22.50
C SER A 19 -9.90 22.25 -21.24
N MET A 20 -9.56 21.32 -20.33
CA MET A 20 -10.34 21.14 -19.09
C MET A 20 -9.86 22.01 -17.92
N PHE A 21 -8.56 22.34 -17.85
CA PHE A 21 -8.03 23.24 -16.81
C PHE A 21 -8.32 24.73 -17.10
N ALA A 22 -8.49 25.13 -18.36
CA ALA A 22 -8.84 26.51 -18.72
C ALA A 22 -10.29 26.89 -18.34
N LYS A 23 -11.21 25.91 -18.28
CA LYS A 23 -12.60 26.15 -17.88
C LYS A 23 -12.79 26.40 -16.39
N LEU A 24 -11.85 25.97 -15.53
CA LEU A 24 -11.89 26.28 -14.10
C LEU A 24 -11.42 27.71 -13.78
N ARG A 25 -10.48 28.27 -14.55
CA ARG A 25 -9.96 29.62 -14.30
C ARG A 25 -10.88 30.74 -14.81
N ARG A 26 -11.74 30.48 -15.80
CA ARG A 26 -12.65 31.53 -16.33
C ARG A 26 -13.88 31.81 -15.48
N ARG A 27 -14.18 30.98 -14.47
CA ARG A 27 -15.29 31.20 -13.52
C ARG A 27 -14.92 32.09 -12.33
N LEU A 28 -13.65 32.43 -12.15
CA LEU A 28 -13.17 33.26 -11.04
C LEU A 28 -13.08 34.76 -11.37
N SER A 29 -13.46 35.19 -12.59
CA SER A 29 -13.29 36.58 -13.04
C SER A 29 -14.59 37.31 -13.41
N HIS A 30 -15.76 36.74 -13.11
CA HIS A 30 -17.04 37.43 -13.28
C HIS A 30 -17.77 37.49 -11.95
N VAL A 31 -17.43 38.48 -11.14
CA VAL A 31 -18.28 38.98 -10.07
C VAL A 31 -19.14 40.09 -10.70
N PRO A 32 -20.46 39.92 -10.84
CA PRO A 32 -21.32 41.06 -11.09
C PRO A 32 -21.45 41.86 -9.80
N ASP A 33 -21.21 43.18 -9.88
CA ASP A 33 -21.51 44.17 -8.85
C ASP A 33 -22.99 44.09 -8.46
N GLY A 34 -23.29 43.32 -7.44
CA GLY A 34 -24.58 43.24 -6.78
C GLY A 34 -24.39 43.37 -5.26
N PRO A 35 -25.37 43.93 -4.53
CA PRO A 35 -25.21 44.21 -3.11
C PRO A 35 -24.89 42.92 -2.34
N LEU A 36 -23.75 42.94 -1.63
CA LEU A 36 -23.24 41.80 -0.86
C LEU A 36 -24.24 41.40 0.23
N PRO A 37 -24.54 40.10 0.40
CA PRO A 37 -25.28 39.62 1.57
C PRO A 37 -24.46 39.86 2.85
N PRO A 38 -25.11 40.04 4.01
CA PRO A 38 -24.42 40.31 5.27
C PRO A 38 -23.44 39.18 5.59
N ARG A 39 -22.19 39.57 5.81
CA ARG A 39 -21.08 38.68 6.16
C ARG A 39 -21.44 37.88 7.42
N PRO A 40 -21.44 36.54 7.41
CA PRO A 40 -21.53 35.78 8.65
C PRO A 40 -20.31 36.11 9.52
N PRO A 41 -20.45 36.16 10.86
CA PRO A 41 -19.34 36.49 11.75
C PRO A 41 -18.17 35.53 11.48
N ALA A 42 -16.97 36.08 11.47
CA ALA A 42 -15.73 35.36 11.23
C ALA A 42 -15.73 34.07 12.04
N ALA A 43 -15.64 32.93 11.35
CA ALA A 43 -15.36 31.66 12.00
C ALA A 43 -14.11 31.86 12.86
N SER A 44 -14.22 31.50 14.14
CA SER A 44 -13.12 31.46 15.09
C SER A 44 -11.88 30.85 14.43
N PRO A 45 -10.67 31.35 14.73
CA PRO A 45 -9.45 30.69 14.29
C PRO A 45 -9.54 29.22 14.70
N GLU A 46 -9.36 28.35 13.70
CA GLU A 46 -9.22 26.91 13.87
C GLU A 46 -8.31 26.66 15.07
N PRO A 47 -8.71 25.83 16.06
CA PRO A 47 -7.82 25.55 17.17
C PRO A 47 -6.54 24.97 16.59
N ALA A 48 -5.41 25.62 16.87
CA ALA A 48 -4.10 25.08 16.55
C ALA A 48 -4.08 23.64 17.08
N THR A 49 -4.09 22.67 16.17
CA THR A 49 -4.03 21.25 16.51
C THR A 49 -2.84 21.09 17.43
N ALA A 50 -3.11 20.80 18.70
CA ALA A 50 -2.06 20.64 19.70
C ALA A 50 -1.08 19.60 19.15
N PRO A 51 0.25 19.86 19.18
CA PRO A 51 1.22 18.88 18.72
C PRO A 51 0.96 17.57 19.44
N ARG A 52 0.83 16.49 18.67
CA ARG A 52 0.61 15.16 19.23
C ARG A 52 1.72 14.87 20.25
N PRO A 53 1.40 14.22 21.39
CA PRO A 53 2.41 13.93 22.39
C PRO A 53 3.53 13.12 21.75
N ALA A 54 4.73 13.67 21.80
CA ALA A 54 5.95 13.05 21.29
C ALA A 54 6.20 11.75 22.06
N VAL A 55 5.94 10.61 21.43
CA VAL A 55 6.15 9.29 22.06
C VAL A 55 7.63 8.94 21.91
N PRO A 56 8.36 8.66 23.01
CA PRO A 56 9.74 8.20 22.90
C PRO A 56 9.77 6.87 22.16
N ILE A 57 10.63 6.78 21.14
CA ILE A 57 10.84 5.54 20.39
C ILE A 57 11.81 4.66 21.17
N ASP A 58 11.37 3.45 21.48
CA ASP A 58 12.21 2.42 22.07
C ASP A 58 12.89 1.56 21.00
N ASP A 59 13.95 0.85 21.41
CA ASP A 59 14.68 -0.07 20.53
C ASP A 59 13.77 -1.19 19.98
N ALA A 60 12.68 -1.51 20.69
CA ALA A 60 11.71 -2.48 20.25
C ALA A 60 10.91 -1.98 19.03
N ALA A 61 10.50 -0.71 19.00
CA ALA A 61 9.84 -0.09 17.85
C ALA A 61 10.76 -0.06 16.63
N ILE A 62 12.04 0.30 16.82
CA ILE A 62 13.06 0.28 15.75
C ILE A 62 13.23 -1.13 15.21
N SER A 63 13.36 -2.12 16.09
CA SER A 63 13.47 -3.53 15.70
C SER A 63 12.26 -4.00 14.90
N ARG A 64 11.04 -3.57 15.26
CA ARG A 64 9.81 -3.86 14.52
C ARG A 64 9.78 -3.18 13.15
N ILE A 65 10.21 -1.92 13.04
CA ILE A 65 10.36 -1.23 11.74
C ILE A 65 11.31 -2.00 10.82
N VAL A 66 12.46 -2.43 11.35
CA VAL A 66 13.44 -3.23 10.59
C VAL A 66 12.82 -4.57 10.17
N ARG A 67 12.12 -5.28 11.06
CA ARG A 67 11.43 -6.54 10.73
C ARG A 67 10.41 -6.37 9.61
N ILE A 68 9.59 -5.30 9.64
CA ILE A 68 8.62 -5.00 8.58
C ILE A 68 9.35 -4.74 7.26
N ARG A 69 10.42 -3.94 7.27
CA ARG A 69 11.20 -3.67 6.06
C ARG A 69 11.79 -4.95 5.46
N THR A 70 12.42 -5.78 6.26
CA THR A 70 12.99 -7.05 5.79
C THR A 70 11.90 -7.95 5.19
N ALA A 71 10.73 -8.04 5.81
CA ALA A 71 9.61 -8.81 5.25
C ALA A 71 9.14 -8.26 3.88
N LEU A 72 9.12 -6.93 3.70
CA LEU A 72 8.81 -6.29 2.42
C LEU A 72 9.87 -6.60 1.35
N GLU A 73 11.14 -6.52 1.71
CA GLU A 73 12.26 -6.85 0.82
C GLU A 73 12.22 -8.32 0.39
N ASP A 74 11.99 -9.24 1.32
CA ASP A 74 11.84 -10.67 1.06
C ASP A 74 10.62 -10.97 0.18
N ALA A 75 9.55 -10.18 0.30
CA ALA A 75 8.37 -10.24 -0.58
C ALA A 75 8.59 -9.62 -1.98
N GLY A 76 9.79 -9.11 -2.26
CA GLY A 76 10.17 -8.50 -3.52
C GLY A 76 9.61 -7.10 -3.73
N ALA A 77 9.27 -6.38 -2.66
CA ALA A 77 8.88 -4.97 -2.76
C ALA A 77 10.10 -4.11 -3.16
N ALA A 78 9.89 -3.18 -4.09
CA ALA A 78 10.92 -2.20 -4.43
C ALA A 78 11.02 -1.16 -3.31
N MET A 79 12.02 -1.29 -2.46
CA MET A 79 12.23 -0.40 -1.33
C MET A 79 13.13 0.78 -1.72
N PRO A 80 12.91 1.98 -1.17
CA PRO A 80 13.82 3.10 -1.36
C PRO A 80 15.19 2.76 -0.76
N ALA A 81 16.24 3.27 -1.40
CA ALA A 81 17.59 3.21 -0.86
C ALA A 81 17.68 4.15 0.35
N ALA A 82 17.46 3.61 1.54
CA ALA A 82 17.50 4.33 2.80
C ALA A 82 18.26 3.52 3.85
N SER A 83 19.00 4.23 4.73
CA SER A 83 19.71 3.64 5.86
C SER A 83 18.76 3.30 6.99
N ALA A 84 19.07 2.25 7.76
CA ALA A 84 18.24 1.86 8.90
C ALA A 84 18.13 3.00 9.94
N PRO A 85 16.96 3.16 10.59
CA PRO A 85 16.79 4.16 11.63
C PRO A 85 17.75 3.90 12.80
N ALA A 86 18.42 4.95 13.26
CA ALA A 86 19.34 4.87 14.40
C ALA A 86 18.57 4.83 15.74
N SER A 87 19.11 4.10 16.71
CA SER A 87 18.62 3.93 18.09
C SER A 87 18.86 5.15 19.00
N SER A 88 19.12 6.33 18.44
CA SER A 88 19.16 7.56 19.24
C SER A 88 17.78 7.85 19.82
N ALA A 89 17.71 8.52 20.98
CA ALA A 89 16.47 8.94 21.63
C ALA A 89 15.65 9.89 20.75
N VAL A 90 14.94 9.32 19.78
CA VAL A 90 14.10 10.02 18.81
C VAL A 90 12.67 9.96 19.31
N THR A 91 11.99 11.08 19.23
CA THR A 91 10.56 11.16 19.43
C THR A 91 9.85 10.88 18.12
N ALA A 92 8.79 10.08 18.13
CA ALA A 92 7.89 9.96 16.99
C ALA A 92 7.02 11.21 16.84
N ASP A 93 7.60 12.28 16.32
CA ASP A 93 6.85 13.39 15.77
C ASP A 93 6.31 13.04 14.36
N ASP A 94 5.49 13.93 13.80
CA ASP A 94 4.85 13.69 12.52
C ASP A 94 5.88 13.59 11.36
N GLU A 95 6.99 14.33 11.43
CA GLU A 95 8.05 14.29 10.42
C GLU A 95 8.78 12.94 10.42
N TRP A 96 9.17 12.45 11.60
CA TRP A 96 9.76 11.12 11.75
C TRP A 96 8.80 10.02 11.29
N MET A 97 7.51 10.15 11.58
CA MET A 97 6.49 9.20 11.14
C MET A 97 6.34 9.17 9.62
N GLU A 98 6.42 10.32 8.96
CA GLU A 98 6.43 10.42 7.50
C GLU A 98 7.70 9.80 6.92
N GLU A 99 8.87 10.09 7.48
CA GLU A 99 10.15 9.51 7.05
C GLU A 99 10.13 7.98 7.18
N MET A 100 9.67 7.46 8.32
CA MET A 100 9.58 6.02 8.55
C MET A 100 8.53 5.34 7.67
N THR A 101 7.42 6.04 7.37
CA THR A 101 6.43 5.51 6.42
C THR A 101 7.00 5.46 5.00
N ALA A 102 7.79 6.47 4.60
CA ALA A 102 8.49 6.46 3.32
C ALA A 102 9.55 5.35 3.27
N TYR A 103 10.32 5.19 4.35
CA TYR A 103 11.30 4.11 4.54
C TYR A 103 10.67 2.71 4.37
N LEU A 104 9.44 2.52 4.87
CA LEU A 104 8.66 1.30 4.73
C LEU A 104 7.85 1.22 3.42
N GLY A 105 8.19 2.02 2.40
CA GLY A 105 7.55 1.94 1.09
C GLY A 105 6.05 2.29 1.12
N GLY A 106 5.63 3.14 2.06
CA GLY A 106 4.25 3.58 2.24
C GLY A 106 3.46 2.82 3.31
N VAL A 107 4.04 1.79 3.95
CA VAL A 107 3.40 1.16 5.12
C VAL A 107 3.45 2.12 6.32
N PRO A 108 2.31 2.46 6.95
CA PRO A 108 2.30 3.43 8.04
C PRO A 108 3.17 2.99 9.23
N ALA A 109 4.14 3.81 9.62
CA ALA A 109 5.08 3.48 10.71
C ALA A 109 4.40 3.19 12.06
N ARG A 110 3.19 3.72 12.27
CA ARG A 110 2.39 3.50 13.49
C ARG A 110 2.14 2.03 13.82
N TYR A 111 2.14 1.15 12.82
CA TYR A 111 1.97 -0.28 13.04
C TYR A 111 3.15 -0.90 13.77
N ALA A 112 4.35 -0.32 13.67
CA ALA A 112 5.52 -0.78 14.39
C ALA A 112 5.54 -0.39 15.88
N PHE A 113 4.54 0.37 16.36
CA PHE A 113 4.48 0.80 17.77
C PHE A 113 3.85 -0.22 18.70
N THR A 114 3.12 -1.19 18.17
CA THR A 114 2.64 -2.36 18.94
C THR A 114 3.16 -3.65 18.31
N GLU A 115 3.36 -4.71 19.11
CA GLU A 115 3.79 -6.01 18.57
C GLU A 115 2.65 -6.63 17.75
N GLU A 116 1.41 -6.38 18.15
CA GLU A 116 0.21 -6.80 17.43
C GLU A 116 0.13 -6.14 16.06
N GLY A 117 0.38 -4.84 15.97
CA GLY A 117 0.37 -4.10 14.70
C GLY A 117 1.49 -4.57 13.77
N CYS A 118 2.69 -4.81 14.31
CA CYS A 118 3.82 -5.37 13.57
C CYS A 118 3.47 -6.76 13.01
N SER A 119 2.92 -7.64 13.86
CA SER A 119 2.52 -8.99 13.47
C SER A 119 1.41 -9.00 12.42
N GLU A 120 0.43 -8.08 12.53
CA GLU A 120 -0.64 -7.94 11.56
C GLU A 120 -0.10 -7.57 10.17
N ILE A 121 0.81 -6.59 10.10
CA ILE A 121 1.43 -6.17 8.84
C ILE A 121 2.29 -7.28 8.24
N ILE A 122 3.10 -7.97 9.05
CA ILE A 122 3.91 -9.10 8.56
C ILE A 122 3.01 -10.18 7.98
N ASN A 123 1.93 -10.54 8.67
CA ASN A 123 0.97 -11.52 8.15
C ASN A 123 0.32 -11.04 6.84
N GLN A 124 -0.03 -9.76 6.70
CA GLN A 124 -0.55 -9.21 5.44
C GLN A 124 0.48 -9.30 4.29
N ILE A 125 1.75 -8.99 4.54
CA ILE A 125 2.84 -9.12 3.56
C ILE A 125 2.97 -10.58 3.12
N GLU A 126 3.03 -11.52 4.07
CA GLU A 126 3.11 -12.94 3.76
C GLU A 126 1.89 -13.44 2.97
N MET A 127 0.68 -12.97 3.31
CA MET A 127 -0.51 -13.31 2.55
C MET A 127 -0.40 -12.86 1.09
N LEU A 128 0.10 -11.65 0.83
CA LEU A 128 0.31 -11.16 -0.53
C LEU A 128 1.31 -12.03 -1.31
N VAL A 129 2.38 -12.51 -0.66
CA VAL A 129 3.34 -13.44 -1.28
C VAL A 129 2.62 -14.73 -1.69
N VAL A 130 1.86 -15.33 -0.79
CA VAL A 130 1.12 -16.58 -1.07
C VAL A 130 0.09 -16.38 -2.18
N LEU A 131 -0.62 -15.25 -2.18
CA LEU A 131 -1.57 -14.92 -3.25
C LEU A 131 -0.89 -14.81 -4.61
N LYS A 132 0.31 -14.22 -4.69
CA LYS A 132 1.11 -14.17 -5.93
C LYS A 132 1.54 -15.57 -6.39
N GLU A 133 1.96 -16.43 -5.46
CA GLU A 133 2.32 -17.82 -5.77
C GLU A 133 1.14 -18.61 -6.33
N MET A 134 -0.04 -18.44 -5.70
CA MET A 134 -1.29 -19.05 -6.16
C MET A 134 -1.67 -18.57 -7.57
N ASP A 135 -1.60 -17.26 -7.83
CA ASP A 135 -1.88 -16.70 -9.16
C ASP A 135 -0.89 -17.19 -10.22
N ALA A 136 0.41 -17.28 -9.89
CA ALA A 136 1.44 -17.82 -10.77
C ALA A 136 1.22 -19.32 -11.08
N ALA A 137 0.61 -20.06 -10.16
CA ALA A 137 0.17 -21.45 -10.36
C ALA A 137 -1.19 -21.55 -11.08
N GLY A 138 -1.81 -20.43 -11.46
CA GLY A 138 -3.11 -20.40 -12.13
C GLY A 138 -4.32 -20.53 -11.19
N VAL A 139 -4.11 -20.52 -9.88
CA VAL A 139 -5.17 -20.62 -8.86
C VAL A 139 -5.71 -19.23 -8.54
N ARG A 140 -6.97 -18.96 -8.92
CA ARG A 140 -7.66 -17.72 -8.55
C ARG A 140 -8.53 -17.90 -7.32
N ILE A 141 -8.27 -17.10 -6.30
CA ILE A 141 -9.13 -17.03 -5.12
C ILE A 141 -10.27 -16.05 -5.38
N ARG A 142 -11.51 -16.50 -5.18
CA ARG A 142 -12.68 -15.62 -5.10
C ARG A 142 -12.98 -15.35 -3.64
N CYS A 143 -12.60 -14.18 -3.15
CA CYS A 143 -13.07 -13.72 -1.85
C CYS A 143 -14.53 -13.29 -1.99
N THR A 144 -15.43 -13.89 -1.23
CA THR A 144 -16.80 -13.38 -1.16
C THR A 144 -16.83 -12.09 -0.36
N ARG A 145 -17.76 -11.20 -0.67
CA ARG A 145 -17.80 -9.86 -0.07
C ARG A 145 -18.05 -9.98 1.43
N GLY A 146 -17.05 -9.62 2.23
CA GLY A 146 -17.12 -9.61 3.70
C GLY A 146 -16.31 -10.71 4.39
N GLU A 147 -15.85 -11.73 3.65
CA GLU A 147 -14.91 -12.70 4.19
C GLU A 147 -13.50 -12.10 4.25
N ARG A 148 -12.94 -12.06 5.45
CA ARG A 148 -11.54 -11.70 5.65
C ARG A 148 -10.71 -12.96 5.55
N LEU A 149 -9.69 -12.92 4.71
CA LEU A 149 -8.64 -13.93 4.72
C LEU A 149 -7.92 -13.86 6.08
N THR A 150 -7.93 -14.96 6.82
CA THR A 150 -7.60 -14.96 8.25
C THR A 150 -6.10 -15.03 8.53
N SER A 151 -5.30 -15.73 7.71
CA SER A 151 -3.83 -15.72 7.84
C SER A 151 -3.10 -16.26 6.60
N ALA A 152 -1.82 -15.91 6.47
CA ALA A 152 -0.93 -16.46 5.44
C ALA A 152 -0.78 -17.99 5.58
N ALA A 153 -0.69 -18.48 6.82
CA ALA A 153 -0.56 -19.90 7.11
C ALA A 153 -1.78 -20.70 6.62
N GLN A 154 -2.99 -20.18 6.83
CA GLN A 154 -4.21 -20.83 6.33
C GLN A 154 -4.28 -20.83 4.81
N LEU A 155 -3.88 -19.74 4.15
CA LEU A 155 -3.80 -19.68 2.69
C LEU A 155 -2.79 -20.68 2.14
N ARG A 156 -1.59 -20.79 2.73
CA ARG A 156 -0.59 -21.79 2.33
C ARG A 156 -1.11 -23.21 2.50
N ALA A 157 -1.74 -23.50 3.65
CA ALA A 157 -2.30 -24.82 3.91
C ALA A 157 -3.38 -25.18 2.89
N ALA A 158 -4.28 -24.25 2.55
CA ALA A 158 -5.29 -24.47 1.53
C ALA A 158 -4.67 -24.67 0.14
N PHE A 159 -3.64 -23.90 -0.21
CA PHE A 159 -2.94 -24.04 -1.49
C PHE A 159 -2.23 -25.39 -1.61
N GLU A 160 -1.52 -25.83 -0.56
CA GLU A 160 -0.87 -27.14 -0.54
C GLU A 160 -1.88 -28.30 -0.61
N GLN A 161 -3.05 -28.16 0.03
CA GLN A 161 -4.13 -29.14 -0.12
C GLN A 161 -4.61 -29.26 -1.56
N LEU A 162 -4.80 -28.15 -2.28
CA LEU A 162 -5.18 -28.16 -3.70
C LEU A 162 -4.12 -28.85 -4.57
N ARG A 163 -2.84 -28.51 -4.38
CA ARG A 163 -1.73 -29.16 -5.11
C ARG A 163 -1.65 -30.67 -4.86
N ASN A 164 -1.97 -31.11 -3.64
CA ASN A 164 -1.98 -32.52 -3.29
C ASN A 164 -3.19 -33.26 -3.89
N GLN A 165 -4.35 -32.62 -3.98
CA GLN A 165 -5.53 -33.18 -4.65
C GLN A 165 -5.28 -33.38 -6.15
N GLU A 166 -4.69 -32.39 -6.83
CA GLU A 166 -4.34 -32.49 -8.26
C GLU A 166 -3.41 -33.67 -8.54
N LYS A 167 -2.40 -33.87 -7.70
CA LYS A 167 -1.46 -35.01 -7.82
C LYS A 167 -2.16 -36.36 -7.66
N VAL A 168 -3.07 -36.50 -6.70
CA VAL A 168 -3.83 -37.75 -6.49
C VAL A 168 -4.74 -38.03 -7.69
N THR A 169 -5.46 -37.02 -8.19
CA THR A 169 -6.32 -37.19 -9.38
C THR A 169 -5.53 -37.49 -10.66
N ALA A 170 -4.31 -36.97 -10.80
CA ALA A 170 -3.44 -37.29 -11.93
C ALA A 170 -2.86 -38.72 -11.87
N SER A 171 -2.65 -39.27 -10.67
CA SER A 171 -2.22 -40.66 -10.47
C SER A 171 -3.35 -41.68 -10.60
N ASP A 172 -4.61 -41.29 -10.35
CA ASP A 172 -5.80 -42.14 -10.48
C ASP A 172 -6.44 -42.13 -11.88
N SER A 173 -5.66 -41.78 -12.92
CA SER A 173 -6.05 -41.97 -14.32
C SER A 173 -5.43 -43.25 -14.91
N PRO A 174 -5.95 -44.46 -14.63
CA PRO A 174 -5.73 -45.58 -15.51
C PRO A 174 -6.68 -45.45 -16.71
N LEU A 175 -6.13 -45.65 -17.91
CA LEU A 175 -6.81 -45.87 -19.20
C LEU A 175 -7.02 -44.64 -20.10
N ALA A 176 -6.06 -44.47 -21.01
CA ALA A 176 -6.39 -44.59 -22.43
C ALA A 176 -5.21 -45.25 -23.17
N SER A 177 -5.33 -46.59 -23.27
CA SER A 177 -4.72 -47.53 -24.23
C SER A 177 -3.20 -47.67 -24.31
#